data_AF-A0AAD7Z0V1-F1
#
_entry.id   AF-A0AAD7Z0V1-F1
#
_cell.length_a   1.000
_cell.length_b   1.000
_cell.length_c   1.000
_cell.angle_alpha   90.00
_cell.angle_beta   90.00
_cell.angle_gamma   90.00
#
_symmetry.space_group_name_H-M   'P 1'
#
loop_
_entity.id
_entity.type
_entity.pdbx_description
1 polymer ?
#
loop_
_entity_poly.entity_id
_entity_poly.type
_entity_poly.pdbx_seq_one_letter_code
_entity_poly.pdbx_strand_id
1 'polypeptide(L)'
;MEFFGITQYGPQNYIADMMKPEYKTPTNKEAVKPLMEKIKEYSTLPKTIQRPDVDVIRVIDLYIGRVNGFSYGSSERFRKMKRKGVLLPPFPCDMYRYPPTSSNRYGWWQHDPELLKTDWYVTTPRYPLPAAPNTLILDKVRKNNKYATLF
;
A
#
# COMPACT_ATOMS: atom_id res chain seq x y z
N MET A 1 -20.70 25.84 15.82
CA MET A 1 -19.68 26.59 15.05
C MET A 1 -18.33 26.20 15.64
N GLU A 2 -17.55 25.38 14.94
CA GLU A 2 -16.22 24.95 15.40
C GLU A 2 -15.23 26.09 15.14
N PHE A 3 -14.59 26.59 16.20
CA PHE A 3 -13.53 27.58 16.12
C PHE A 3 -12.24 26.88 16.56
N PHE A 4 -11.27 26.76 15.65
CA PHE A 4 -9.93 26.18 15.92
C PHE A 4 -9.89 24.75 16.50
N GLY A 5 -10.80 23.85 16.07
CA GLY A 5 -10.73 22.42 16.46
C GLY A 5 -11.10 22.12 17.91
N ILE A 6 -11.67 23.11 18.62
CA ILE A 6 -12.24 22.94 19.96
C ILE A 6 -13.75 22.86 19.78
N THR A 7 -14.32 21.67 19.95
CA THR A 7 -15.77 21.49 20.06
C THR A 7 -16.19 21.77 21.50
N GLN A 8 -17.50 21.93 21.77
CA GLN A 8 -18.02 21.98 23.15
C GLN A 8 -17.62 20.76 24.01
N TYR A 9 -17.16 19.68 23.39
CA TYR A 9 -16.77 18.43 24.04
C TYR A 9 -15.24 18.22 24.10
N GLY A 10 -14.43 19.23 23.74
CA GLY A 10 -12.96 19.17 23.82
C GLY A 10 -12.25 19.13 22.46
N PRO A 11 -10.94 18.84 22.45
CA PRO A 11 -10.14 18.79 21.23
C PRO A 11 -10.63 17.66 20.33
N GLN A 12 -11.01 18.01 19.10
CA GLN A 12 -11.57 17.06 18.15
C GLN A 12 -10.46 16.19 17.57
N ASN A 13 -10.54 14.88 17.79
CA ASN A 13 -9.61 13.92 17.19
C ASN A 13 -10.09 13.57 15.78
N TYR A 14 -9.86 14.49 14.85
CA TYR A 14 -10.24 14.37 13.44
C TYR A 14 -9.84 13.03 12.82
N ILE A 15 -8.68 12.49 13.17
CA ILE A 15 -8.22 11.19 12.64
C ILE A 15 -9.13 10.06 13.14
N ALA A 16 -9.47 10.05 14.42
CA ALA A 16 -10.35 9.03 15.00
C ALA A 16 -11.76 9.11 14.40
N ASP A 17 -12.28 10.32 14.20
CA ASP A 17 -13.62 10.55 13.61
C ASP A 17 -13.69 10.07 12.14
N MET A 18 -12.57 10.08 11.43
CA MET A 18 -12.47 9.61 10.05
C MET A 18 -12.29 8.10 9.91
N MET A 19 -11.87 7.41 10.96
CA MET A 19 -11.66 5.96 10.92
C MET A 19 -12.99 5.21 10.86
N LYS A 20 -13.02 4.09 10.13
CA LYS A 20 -14.16 3.17 10.22
C LYS A 20 -14.20 2.57 11.62
N PRO A 21 -15.36 2.54 12.30
CA PRO A 21 -15.46 1.97 13.65
C PRO A 21 -15.13 0.48 13.71
N GLU A 22 -15.33 -0.22 12.59
CA GLU A 22 -15.00 -1.63 12.41
C GLU A 22 -13.49 -1.88 12.30
N TYR A 23 -12.73 -0.89 11.83
CA TYR A 23 -11.30 -1.04 11.62
C TYR A 23 -10.55 -0.93 12.95
N LYS A 24 -9.92 -2.03 13.35
CA LYS A 24 -9.06 -2.09 14.54
C LYS A 24 -7.66 -2.51 14.15
N THR A 25 -6.68 -1.68 14.47
CA THR A 25 -5.28 -2.06 14.32
C THR A 25 -4.93 -3.15 15.32
N PRO A 26 -4.24 -4.23 14.91
CA PRO A 26 -3.79 -5.25 15.83
C PRO A 26 -2.77 -4.67 16.82
N THR A 27 -3.00 -4.90 18.10
CA THR A 27 -2.10 -4.49 19.19
C THR A 27 -1.04 -5.53 19.49
N ASN A 28 -1.32 -6.82 19.23
CA ASN A 28 -0.42 -7.94 19.52
C ASN A 28 -0.11 -8.76 18.27
N LYS A 29 1.02 -9.48 18.28
CA LYS A 29 1.46 -10.36 17.17
C LYS A 29 0.45 -11.47 16.87
N GLU A 30 -0.20 -12.01 17.91
CA GLU A 30 -1.15 -13.11 17.77
C GLU A 30 -2.42 -12.69 17.05
N ALA A 31 -2.89 -11.47 17.28
CA ALA A 31 -4.08 -10.90 16.63
C ALA A 31 -3.92 -10.75 15.11
N VAL A 32 -2.68 -10.78 14.60
CA VAL A 32 -2.39 -10.62 13.16
C VAL A 32 -2.46 -11.94 12.40
N LYS A 33 -2.41 -13.09 13.09
CA LYS A 33 -2.46 -14.42 12.43
C LYS A 33 -3.62 -14.58 11.43
N PRO A 34 -4.89 -14.32 11.80
CA PRO A 34 -6.01 -14.50 10.87
C PRO A 34 -5.95 -13.54 9.67
N LEU A 35 -5.41 -12.34 9.85
CA LEU A 35 -5.24 -11.37 8.77
C LEU A 35 -4.11 -11.80 7.82
N MET A 36 -3.02 -12.34 8.35
CA MET A 36 -1.91 -12.86 7.55
C MET A 36 -2.30 -14.10 6.76
N GLU A 37 -3.18 -14.94 7.30
CA GLU A 37 -3.74 -16.09 6.59
C GLU A 37 -4.56 -15.63 5.39
N LYS A 38 -5.47 -14.67 5.56
CA LYS A 38 -6.19 -14.05 4.42
C LYS A 38 -5.24 -13.46 3.39
N ILE A 39 -4.23 -12.69 3.83
CA ILE A 39 -3.24 -12.12 2.90
C ILE A 39 -2.49 -13.22 2.15
N LYS A 40 -2.12 -14.33 2.80
CA LYS A 40 -1.45 -15.46 2.14
C LYS A 40 -2.34 -16.18 1.12
N GLU A 41 -3.65 -16.21 1.33
CA GLU A 41 -4.62 -16.81 0.40
C GLU A 41 -4.77 -15.97 -0.88
N TYR A 42 -4.90 -14.65 -0.74
CA TYR A 42 -5.15 -13.75 -1.88
C TYR A 42 -3.87 -13.17 -2.51
N SER A 43 -2.71 -13.36 -1.90
CA SER A 43 -1.44 -12.81 -2.39
C SER A 43 -0.91 -13.58 -3.59
N THR A 44 -0.49 -12.83 -4.61
CA THR A 44 0.20 -13.32 -5.80
C THR A 44 1.71 -13.50 -5.60
N LEU A 45 2.24 -13.20 -4.40
CA LEU A 45 3.67 -13.32 -4.09
C LEU A 45 4.08 -14.80 -3.87
N PRO A 46 5.34 -15.17 -4.19
CA PRO A 46 5.84 -16.52 -3.96
C PRO A 46 5.76 -16.92 -2.48
N LYS A 47 5.16 -18.10 -2.23
CA LYS A 47 4.81 -18.63 -0.90
C LYS A 47 6.02 -19.04 -0.07
N THR A 48 7.14 -19.40 -0.70
CA THR A 48 8.33 -19.94 -0.05
C THR A 48 9.54 -19.05 -0.26
N ILE A 49 9.77 -18.10 0.63
CA ILE A 49 11.11 -17.56 0.85
C ILE A 49 11.66 -18.29 2.08
N GLN A 50 12.47 -19.33 1.86
CA GLN A 50 13.08 -20.11 2.94
C GLN A 50 14.31 -19.37 3.48
N ARG A 51 14.13 -18.57 4.54
CA ARG A 51 15.20 -18.31 5.52
C ARG A 51 14.63 -18.47 6.93
N PRO A 52 15.43 -18.94 7.90
CA PRO A 52 14.94 -19.24 9.25
C PRO A 52 14.37 -18.01 10.01
N ASP A 53 14.77 -16.79 9.64
CA ASP A 53 14.37 -15.54 10.30
C ASP A 53 13.70 -14.51 9.38
N VAL A 54 13.00 -14.95 8.32
CA VAL A 54 12.36 -14.00 7.39
C VAL A 54 11.34 -13.11 8.09
N ASP A 55 10.59 -13.55 9.10
CA ASP A 55 9.47 -12.75 9.62
C ASP A 55 9.82 -11.85 10.82
N VAL A 56 11.11 -11.73 11.18
CA VAL A 56 11.55 -11.02 12.41
C VAL A 56 12.31 -9.73 12.09
N ILE A 57 11.89 -8.63 12.71
CA ILE A 57 12.63 -7.36 12.69
C ILE A 57 13.89 -7.51 13.54
N ARG A 58 15.05 -7.74 12.92
CA ARG A 58 16.34 -7.67 13.62
C ARG A 58 16.71 -6.24 14.01
N VAL A 59 17.37 -6.10 15.17
CA VAL A 59 17.66 -4.83 15.87
C VAL A 59 18.79 -4.03 15.21
N ILE A 60 19.77 -4.70 14.59
CA ILE A 60 21.04 -4.06 14.19
C ILE A 60 21.25 -3.99 12.66
N ASP A 61 20.73 -4.90 11.82
CA ASP A 61 21.26 -5.01 10.44
C ASP A 61 20.36 -5.69 9.37
N LEU A 62 20.82 -5.70 8.11
CA LEU A 62 20.34 -4.90 6.96
C LEU A 62 19.74 -5.71 5.77
N TYR A 63 19.48 -7.02 5.88
CA TYR A 63 18.94 -7.85 4.76
C TYR A 63 17.45 -8.26 4.91
N ILE A 64 16.67 -7.38 5.53
CA ILE A 64 15.19 -7.26 5.54
C ILE A 64 14.43 -8.58 5.68
N GLY A 65 14.09 -8.93 6.93
CA GLY A 65 12.95 -9.79 7.17
C GLY A 65 11.63 -9.15 6.69
N ARG A 66 10.69 -9.96 6.15
CA ARG A 66 9.30 -9.60 5.92
C ARG A 66 8.70 -9.11 7.24
N VAL A 67 8.43 -7.81 7.26
CA VAL A 67 7.61 -7.23 8.32
C VAL A 67 6.17 -7.24 7.83
N ASN A 68 5.25 -7.68 8.67
CA ASN A 68 3.83 -7.72 8.33
C ASN A 68 3.16 -6.33 8.25
N GLY A 69 3.94 -5.26 8.22
CA GLY A 69 3.42 -3.90 8.04
C GLY A 69 2.57 -3.35 9.19
N PHE A 70 2.50 -4.00 10.36
CA PHE A 70 1.83 -3.45 11.55
C PHE A 70 2.82 -2.93 12.61
N SER A 71 2.46 -1.82 13.25
CA SER A 71 3.26 -1.17 14.31
C SER A 71 2.91 -1.65 15.73
N TYR A 72 1.79 -2.36 15.91
CA TYR A 72 1.37 -2.94 17.20
C TYR A 72 1.23 -1.89 18.32
N GLY A 73 0.75 -0.69 17.98
CA GLY A 73 0.68 0.44 18.91
C GLY A 73 2.04 1.04 19.30
N SER A 74 3.17 0.49 18.84
CA SER A 74 4.51 1.02 19.14
C SER A 74 4.94 2.08 18.12
N SER A 75 5.15 3.30 18.60
CA SER A 75 5.68 4.42 17.80
C SER A 75 7.13 4.17 17.34
N GLU A 76 7.93 3.51 18.18
CA GLU A 76 9.31 3.14 17.86
C GLU A 76 9.34 2.13 16.70
N ARG A 77 8.46 1.12 16.76
CA ARG A 77 8.34 0.14 15.68
C ARG A 77 7.85 0.76 14.39
N PHE A 78 6.86 1.66 14.46
CA PHE A 78 6.40 2.43 13.31
C PHE A 78 7.54 3.21 12.62
N ARG A 79 8.35 3.93 13.40
CA ARG A 79 9.52 4.66 12.88
C ARG A 79 10.52 3.71 12.21
N LYS A 80 10.82 2.57 12.85
CA LYS A 80 11.71 1.53 12.30
C LYS A 80 11.17 0.97 10.98
N MET A 81 9.87 0.76 10.85
CA MET A 81 9.22 0.27 9.63
C MET A 81 9.25 1.29 8.49
N LYS A 82 8.97 2.56 8.78
CA LYS A 82 9.06 3.64 7.79
C LYS A 82 10.47 3.80 7.23
N ARG A 83 11.51 3.73 8.08
CA ARG A 83 12.91 3.72 7.63
C ARG A 83 13.25 2.53 6.73
N LYS A 84 12.56 1.40 6.90
CA LYS A 84 12.73 0.18 6.11
C LYS A 84 11.84 0.14 4.85
N GLY A 85 11.05 1.19 4.58
CA GLY A 85 10.13 1.21 3.43
C GLY A 85 8.98 0.20 3.51
N VAL A 86 8.70 -0.35 4.70
CA VAL A 86 7.62 -1.31 4.89
C VAL A 86 6.28 -0.57 4.83
N LEU A 87 5.44 -0.97 3.88
CA LEU A 87 4.08 -0.45 3.74
C LEU A 87 3.12 -1.21 4.66
N LEU A 88 2.12 -0.48 5.15
CA LEU A 88 1.02 -1.07 5.90
C LEU A 88 0.17 -1.88 4.89
N PRO A 89 -0.19 -3.14 5.17
CA PRO A 89 -0.92 -3.97 4.21
C PRO A 89 -2.35 -3.49 3.90
N PRO A 90 -3.15 -2.92 4.83
CA PRO A 90 -4.47 -2.44 4.48
C PRO A 90 -4.39 -1.11 3.74
N PHE A 91 -5.27 -0.94 2.75
CA PHE A 91 -5.35 0.28 1.96
C PHE A 91 -6.11 1.38 2.72
N PRO A 92 -5.91 2.66 2.38
CA PRO A 92 -6.64 3.76 3.02
C PRO A 92 -8.17 3.58 3.02
N CYS A 93 -8.74 3.03 1.95
CA CYS A 93 -10.18 2.77 1.80
C CYS A 93 -10.72 1.71 2.78
N ASP A 94 -9.85 0.82 3.29
CA ASP A 94 -10.21 -0.17 4.31
C ASP A 94 -10.19 0.44 5.72
N MET A 95 -9.36 1.47 5.91
CA MET A 95 -9.12 2.09 7.22
C MET A 95 -10.06 3.25 7.53
N TYR A 96 -10.26 4.15 6.56
CA TYR A 96 -11.01 5.39 6.75
C TYR A 96 -12.37 5.33 6.08
N ARG A 97 -13.35 6.00 6.67
CA ARG A 97 -14.69 6.19 6.11
C ARG A 97 -14.67 7.26 5.02
N TYR A 98 -13.89 8.31 5.22
CA TYR A 98 -13.72 9.44 4.31
C TYR A 98 -12.24 9.62 3.98
N PRO A 99 -11.88 10.18 2.81
CA PRO A 99 -10.49 10.45 2.48
C PRO A 99 -9.94 11.50 3.45
N PRO A 100 -8.91 11.17 4.27
CA PRO A 100 -8.42 12.08 5.30
C PRO A 100 -7.64 13.28 4.75
N THR A 101 -7.12 13.16 3.54
CA THR A 101 -6.33 14.18 2.85
C THR A 101 -6.77 14.32 1.39
N SER A 102 -6.47 15.46 0.77
CA SER A 102 -6.73 15.71 -0.64
C SER A 102 -6.04 14.70 -1.56
N SER A 103 -4.85 14.23 -1.19
CA SER A 103 -4.13 13.17 -1.93
C SER A 103 -4.89 11.85 -1.97
N ASN A 104 -5.61 11.52 -0.89
CA ASN A 104 -6.38 10.28 -0.80
C ASN A 104 -7.73 10.39 -1.52
N ARG A 105 -8.18 11.61 -1.84
CA ARG A 105 -9.42 11.83 -2.57
C ARG A 105 -9.32 11.32 -4.02
N TYR A 106 -8.13 11.38 -4.60
CA TYR A 106 -7.86 10.83 -5.93
C TYR A 106 -7.88 9.30 -5.87
N GLY A 107 -8.79 8.67 -6.62
CA GLY A 107 -8.95 7.21 -6.65
C GLY A 107 -9.82 6.62 -5.53
N TRP A 108 -10.33 7.44 -4.58
CA TRP A 108 -11.20 6.96 -3.50
C TRP A 108 -12.46 6.24 -4.01
N TRP A 109 -13.03 6.78 -5.08
CA TRP A 109 -14.21 6.26 -5.77
C TRP A 109 -13.96 4.95 -6.54
N GLN A 110 -12.70 4.52 -6.73
CA GLN A 110 -12.41 3.22 -7.36
C GLN A 110 -12.84 2.04 -6.48
N HIS A 111 -13.02 2.27 -5.18
CA HIS A 111 -13.46 1.28 -4.21
C HIS A 111 -14.95 1.39 -3.85
N ASP A 112 -15.71 2.20 -4.58
CA ASP A 112 -17.14 2.34 -4.37
C ASP A 112 -17.87 1.07 -4.87
N PRO A 113 -18.60 0.34 -4.01
CA PRO A 113 -19.33 -0.85 -4.39
C PRO A 113 -20.39 -0.59 -5.47
N GLU A 114 -20.92 0.63 -5.56
CA GLU A 114 -21.90 1.01 -6.59
C GLU A 114 -21.23 1.21 -7.97
N LEU A 115 -19.95 1.59 -7.99
CA LEU A 115 -19.19 1.85 -9.21
C LEU A 115 -18.48 0.62 -9.79
N LEU A 116 -18.28 -0.44 -8.99
CA LEU A 116 -17.51 -1.62 -9.36
C LEU A 116 -18.08 -2.44 -10.53
N LYS A 117 -19.38 -2.34 -10.80
CA LYS A 117 -20.07 -3.11 -11.88
C LYS A 117 -20.78 -2.21 -12.88
N THR A 118 -20.55 -0.91 -12.83
CA THR A 118 -21.22 0.07 -13.68
C THR A 118 -20.23 0.68 -14.66
N ASP A 119 -20.68 0.93 -15.89
CA ASP A 119 -19.92 1.69 -16.88
C ASP A 119 -20.09 3.19 -16.60
N TRP A 120 -19.69 3.62 -15.40
CA TRP A 120 -19.84 5.00 -14.96
C TRP A 120 -18.92 5.97 -15.73
N TYR A 121 -17.95 5.45 -16.49
CA TYR A 121 -17.08 6.22 -17.36
C TYR A 121 -16.89 5.52 -18.71
N VAL A 122 -16.86 6.33 -19.77
CA VAL A 122 -16.63 5.83 -21.12
C VAL A 122 -15.17 5.40 -21.25
N THR A 123 -14.95 4.10 -21.34
CA THR A 123 -13.64 3.53 -21.67
C THR A 123 -13.50 3.47 -23.19
N THR A 124 -12.81 4.44 -23.78
CA THR A 124 -12.42 4.33 -25.20
C THR A 124 -11.32 3.28 -25.34
N PRO A 125 -11.42 2.32 -26.27
CA PRO A 125 -10.34 1.38 -26.52
C PRO A 125 -9.08 2.15 -26.89
N ARG A 126 -7.99 1.88 -26.17
CA ARG A 126 -6.67 2.40 -26.52
C ARG A 126 -6.00 1.40 -27.45
N TYR A 127 -5.41 1.90 -28.53
CA TYR A 127 -4.56 1.11 -29.43
C TYR A 127 -3.11 1.51 -29.16
N PRO A 128 -2.47 0.98 -28.09
CA PRO A 128 -1.07 1.27 -27.84
C PRO A 128 -0.25 0.78 -29.03
N LEU A 129 0.65 1.64 -29.52
CA LEU A 129 1.59 1.25 -30.57
C LEU A 129 2.49 0.13 -30.03
N PRO A 130 2.47 -1.08 -30.65
CA PRO A 130 3.37 -2.14 -30.25
C PRO A 130 4.81 -1.71 -30.53
N ALA A 131 5.74 -2.12 -29.66
CA ALA A 131 7.15 -1.88 -29.90
C ALA A 131 7.57 -2.60 -31.20
N ALA A 132 8.20 -1.86 -32.11
CA ALA A 132 8.68 -2.42 -33.37
C ALA A 132 9.78 -3.47 -33.11
N PRO A 133 9.92 -4.50 -33.96
CA PRO A 133 10.97 -5.51 -33.80
C PRO A 133 12.37 -4.88 -33.76
N ASN A 134 12.62 -3.84 -34.57
CA ASN A 134 13.90 -3.13 -34.61
C ASN A 134 14.18 -2.35 -33.32
N THR A 135 13.15 -1.78 -32.67
CA THR A 135 13.33 -1.09 -31.38
C THR A 135 13.63 -2.09 -30.26
N LEU A 136 13.02 -3.28 -30.29
CA LEU A 136 13.31 -4.36 -29.33
C LEU A 136 14.75 -4.89 -29.47
N ILE A 137 15.25 -5.00 -30.70
CA ILE A 137 16.65 -5.36 -30.97
C ILE A 137 17.58 -4.27 -30.46
N LEU A 138 17.29 -3.00 -30.76
CA LEU A 138 18.08 -1.87 -30.28
C LEU A 138 18.13 -1.83 -28.75
N ASP A 139 17.03 -2.08 -28.06
CA ASP A 139 16.99 -2.12 -26.59
C ASP A 139 17.90 -3.20 -26.00
N LYS A 140 18.05 -4.35 -26.69
CA LYS A 140 19.02 -5.38 -26.31
C LYS A 140 20.45 -4.91 -26.55
N VAL A 141 20.73 -4.31 -27.71
CA VAL A 141 22.08 -3.83 -28.07
C VAL A 141 22.52 -2.68 -27.16
N ARG A 142 21.60 -1.77 -26.78
CA ARG A 142 21.87 -0.64 -25.87
C ARG A 142 22.34 -1.06 -24.48
N LYS A 143 21.99 -2.27 -24.02
CA LYS A 143 22.53 -2.82 -22.77
C LYS A 143 24.04 -3.06 -22.83
N ASN A 144 24.57 -3.33 -24.04
CA ASN A 144 25.98 -3.62 -24.27
C ASN A 144 26.75 -2.43 -24.89
N ASN A 145 26.07 -1.59 -25.67
CA ASN A 145 26.66 -0.43 -26.33
C ASN A 145 25.75 0.80 -26.21
N LYS A 146 26.17 1.77 -25.38
CA LYS A 146 25.43 3.01 -25.12
C LYS A 146 25.22 3.88 -26.37
N TYR A 147 26.08 3.74 -27.39
CA TYR A 147 26.02 4.51 -28.64
C TYR A 147 25.20 3.82 -29.73
N ALA A 148 24.54 2.69 -29.44
CA ALA A 148 23.68 2.03 -30.41
C ALA A 148 22.43 2.90 -30.69
N THR A 149 22.37 3.39 -31.92
CA THR A 149 21.27 4.19 -32.49
C THR A 149 20.76 3.52 -33.76
N LEU A 150 19.50 3.79 -34.12
CA LEU A 150 18.90 3.36 -35.38
C LEU A 150 19.21 4.33 -36.54
N PHE A 151 20.06 5.34 -36.29
CA PHE A 151 20.47 6.41 -37.19
C PHE A 151 21.93 6.75 -36.96
#